data_AF-A0A401ZNS3-F1
#
_entry.id   AF-A0A401ZNS3-F1
#
_cell.length_a   1.000
_cell.length_b   1.000
_cell.length_c   1.000
_cell.angle_alpha   90.00
_cell.angle_beta   90.00
_cell.angle_gamma   90.00
#
_symmetry.space_group_name_H-M   'P 1'
#
loop_
_entity.id
_entity.type
_entity.pdbx_description
1 polymer ?
#
loop_
_entity_poly.entity_id
_entity_poly.type
_entity_poly.pdbx_seq_one_letter_code
_entity_poly.pdbx_strand_id
1 'polypeptide(L)'
;MDTVSNQTRAGSSTTRQEQPLRSPFPHLDVAQWHFPKFAHKHAQIINVNEAHDEKLSRGAKIADAVASTVGSWPFIIIQSLVLLSWIILNVVGWIKAWDPYPFILLNLALSFQAAYAAPFVMMSQNRQAQKDRLTAENDYLTDCKGEEELRNVMEHLDHQDHMIIQLLEHIEAQHERIEALHQLILQRLEQAPAEVVKSALTIDAPSSHLAADQQQ
;
A
#
# COMPACT_ATOMS: atom_id res chain seq x y z
N MET A 1 8.97 -31.00 -25.23
CA MET A 1 9.36 -29.72 -25.86
C MET A 1 8.08 -29.04 -26.23
N ASP A 2 7.54 -28.21 -25.33
CA ASP A 2 6.41 -27.32 -25.60
C ASP A 2 6.77 -25.96 -25.00
N THR A 3 7.27 -25.08 -25.87
CA THR A 3 7.66 -23.70 -25.54
C THR A 3 6.45 -22.80 -25.70
N VAL A 4 5.79 -22.47 -24.59
CA VAL A 4 4.79 -21.41 -24.52
C VAL A 4 5.52 -20.07 -24.63
N SER A 5 5.44 -19.46 -25.82
CA SER A 5 5.88 -18.09 -26.05
C SER A 5 4.94 -17.12 -25.33
N ASN A 6 5.44 -16.53 -24.25
CA ASN A 6 4.83 -15.42 -23.53
C ASN A 6 4.85 -14.17 -24.43
N GLN A 7 3.73 -13.87 -25.08
CA GLN A 7 3.55 -12.62 -25.80
C GLN A 7 3.11 -11.55 -24.81
N THR A 8 4.10 -10.81 -24.30
CA THR A 8 3.91 -9.57 -23.54
C THR A 8 3.12 -8.58 -24.39
N ARG A 9 1.82 -8.49 -24.14
CA ARG A 9 0.95 -7.43 -24.67
C ARG A 9 1.37 -6.15 -23.97
N ALA A 10 2.23 -5.36 -24.62
CA ALA A 10 2.48 -3.98 -24.23
C ALA A 10 1.15 -3.23 -24.31
N GLY A 11 0.48 -3.10 -23.16
CA GLY A 11 -0.65 -2.21 -23.01
C GLY A 11 -0.16 -0.80 -23.29
N SER A 12 -0.65 -0.21 -24.37
CA SER A 12 -0.46 1.19 -24.69
C SER A 12 -0.87 2.03 -23.48
N SER A 13 0.13 2.61 -22.81
CA SER A 13 -0.05 3.70 -21.86
C SER A 13 -0.63 4.87 -22.64
N THR A 14 -1.96 4.92 -22.74
CA THR A 14 -2.67 6.14 -23.11
C THR A 14 -2.34 7.15 -22.02
N THR A 15 -1.29 7.93 -22.24
CA THR A 15 -1.04 9.17 -21.52
C THR A 15 -2.24 10.06 -21.82
N ARG A 16 -3.29 9.93 -20.99
CA ARG A 16 -4.39 10.88 -20.93
C ARG A 16 -3.73 12.18 -20.50
N GLN A 17 -3.42 13.05 -21.47
CA GLN A 17 -3.07 14.43 -21.19
C GLN A 17 -4.23 14.98 -20.39
N GLU A 18 -4.04 15.10 -19.08
CA GLU A 18 -4.98 15.79 -18.21
C GLU A 18 -4.98 17.25 -18.66
N GLN A 19 -5.97 17.61 -19.46
CA GLN A 19 -6.21 18.97 -19.86
C GLN A 19 -6.43 19.76 -18.56
N PRO A 20 -5.59 20.76 -18.24
CA PRO A 20 -5.71 21.46 -16.97
C PRO A 20 -7.10 22.05 -16.91
N LEU A 21 -7.85 21.67 -15.87
CA LEU A 21 -9.15 22.26 -15.55
C LEU A 21 -8.99 23.77 -15.60
N ARG A 22 -9.60 24.41 -16.61
CA ARG A 22 -9.56 25.86 -16.76
C ARG A 22 -10.21 26.45 -15.51
N SER A 23 -9.40 27.06 -14.65
CA SER A 23 -9.88 27.57 -13.37
C SER A 23 -10.96 28.63 -13.60
N PRO A 24 -12.09 28.60 -12.88
CA PRO A 24 -13.12 29.65 -12.94
C PRO A 24 -12.61 31.03 -12.48
N PHE A 25 -11.44 31.08 -11.86
CA PHE A 25 -10.87 32.26 -11.22
C PHE A 25 -9.51 32.61 -11.84
N PRO A 26 -9.47 33.44 -12.90
CA PRO A 26 -8.24 33.77 -13.62
C PRO A 26 -7.23 34.61 -12.81
N HIS A 27 -7.66 35.25 -11.71
CA HIS A 27 -6.80 36.00 -10.79
C HIS A 27 -6.18 35.12 -9.68
N LEU A 28 -6.74 33.93 -9.47
CA LEU A 28 -6.19 32.91 -8.58
C LEU A 28 -5.34 31.98 -9.44
N ASP A 29 -4.04 32.26 -9.52
CA ASP A 29 -3.09 31.33 -10.14
C ASP A 29 -2.99 30.08 -9.26
N VAL A 30 -3.89 29.12 -9.49
CA VAL A 30 -3.91 27.82 -8.80
C VAL A 30 -2.70 26.96 -9.15
N ALA A 31 -1.93 27.29 -10.20
CA ALA A 31 -0.67 26.60 -10.48
C ALA A 31 0.43 27.01 -9.48
N GLN A 32 0.30 28.16 -8.83
CA GLN A 32 1.22 28.60 -7.76
C GLN A 32 0.97 27.85 -6.44
N TRP A 33 -0.20 27.22 -6.27
CA TRP A 33 -0.56 26.45 -5.08
C TRP A 33 0.15 25.09 -5.11
N HIS A 34 1.34 25.06 -4.51
CA HIS A 34 2.01 23.80 -4.20
C HIS A 34 1.33 23.16 -2.99
N PHE A 35 0.42 22.22 -3.23
CA PHE A 35 0.05 21.27 -2.19
C PHE A 35 1.31 20.50 -1.80
N PRO A 36 1.70 20.47 -0.51
CA PRO A 36 2.82 19.67 -0.08
C PRO A 36 2.52 18.22 -0.47
N LYS A 37 3.32 17.67 -1.40
CA LYS A 37 3.30 16.23 -1.64
C LYS A 37 3.85 15.57 -0.38
N PHE A 38 2.96 14.99 0.42
CA PHE A 38 3.36 14.20 1.59
C PHE A 38 4.21 13.03 1.11
N ALA A 39 5.53 13.16 1.24
CA ALA A 39 6.49 12.12 0.92
C ALA A 39 6.71 11.27 2.16
N HIS A 40 5.95 10.18 2.30
CA HIS A 40 6.21 9.22 3.38
C HIS A 40 7.50 8.46 3.07
N LYS A 41 8.55 8.72 3.86
CA LYS A 41 9.75 7.88 3.89
C LYS A 41 9.40 6.58 4.60
N HIS A 42 8.93 5.59 3.87
CA HIS A 42 8.90 4.24 4.39
C HIS A 42 10.33 3.69 4.38
N ALA A 43 10.76 3.13 5.52
CA ALA A 43 11.92 2.24 5.51
C ALA A 43 11.64 1.14 4.48
N GLN A 44 12.68 0.67 3.78
CA GLN A 44 12.53 -0.44 2.84
C GLN A 44 11.81 -1.59 3.55
N ILE A 45 10.89 -2.26 2.84
CA ILE A 45 10.19 -3.45 3.34
C ILE A 45 11.26 -4.53 3.50
N ILE A 46 11.89 -4.60 4.67
CA ILE A 46 12.84 -5.65 5.02
C ILE A 46 12.00 -6.81 5.49
N ASN A 47 12.11 -7.94 4.81
CA ASN A 47 11.50 -9.18 5.26
C ASN A 47 12.19 -9.59 6.58
N VAL A 48 11.51 -9.42 7.70
CA VAL A 48 12.04 -9.71 9.04
C VAL A 48 12.48 -11.18 9.15
N ASN A 49 11.85 -12.08 8.40
CA ASN A 49 12.23 -13.49 8.35
C ASN A 49 13.59 -13.69 7.67
N GLU A 50 13.93 -12.92 6.63
CA GLU A 50 15.22 -13.03 5.91
C GLU A 50 16.38 -12.47 6.73
N ALA A 51 16.16 -11.35 7.43
CA ALA A 51 17.18 -10.76 8.30
C ALA A 51 17.54 -11.66 9.50
N HIS A 52 16.60 -12.50 9.95
CA HIS A 52 16.84 -13.50 10.99
C HIS A 52 17.48 -14.79 10.45
N ASP A 53 17.16 -15.19 9.22
CA ASP A 53 17.67 -16.41 8.60
C ASP A 53 19.20 -16.33 8.31
N GLU A 54 19.78 -15.13 8.16
CA GLU A 54 21.21 -14.94 7.87
C GLU A 54 22.14 -15.43 9.01
N LYS A 55 21.64 -15.52 10.25
CA LYS A 55 22.41 -15.96 11.43
C LYS A 55 22.26 -17.46 11.77
N LEU A 56 21.62 -18.25 10.91
CA LEU A 56 21.30 -19.63 11.23
C LEU A 56 22.51 -20.58 11.20
N SER A 57 22.70 -21.32 12.29
CA SER A 57 23.66 -22.43 12.41
C SER A 57 23.41 -23.51 11.36
N ARG A 58 24.46 -24.23 10.92
CA ARG A 58 24.37 -25.33 9.94
C ARG A 58 23.33 -26.40 10.34
N GLY A 59 23.19 -26.66 11.65
CA GLY A 59 22.17 -27.59 12.16
C GLY A 59 20.74 -27.11 11.94
N ALA A 60 20.49 -25.80 12.01
CA ALA A 60 19.18 -25.23 11.76
C ALA A 60 18.78 -25.37 10.29
N LYS A 61 19.72 -25.18 9.36
CA LYS A 61 19.50 -25.38 7.91
C LYS A 61 19.14 -26.83 7.57
N ILE A 62 19.81 -27.79 8.20
CA ILE A 62 19.50 -29.23 8.02
C ILE A 62 18.11 -29.54 8.58
N ALA A 63 17.79 -29.03 9.78
CA ALA A 63 16.48 -29.23 10.36
C ALA A 63 15.35 -28.54 9.56
N ASP A 64 15.61 -27.44 8.85
CA ASP A 64 14.68 -26.82 7.89
C ASP A 64 14.45 -27.69 6.66
N ALA A 65 15.52 -28.24 6.09
CA ALA A 65 15.41 -29.16 4.97
C ALA A 65 14.66 -30.45 5.35
N VAL A 66 14.92 -31.01 6.54
CA VAL A 66 14.23 -32.21 7.02
C VAL A 66 12.76 -31.92 7.31
N ALA A 67 12.45 -30.79 7.96
CA ALA A 67 11.08 -30.37 8.24
C ALA A 67 10.22 -30.22 6.98
N SER A 68 10.75 -29.56 5.95
CA SER A 68 10.03 -29.39 4.67
C SER A 68 9.86 -30.71 3.91
N THR A 69 10.79 -31.65 4.09
CA THR A 69 10.73 -32.97 3.43
C THR A 69 9.72 -33.91 4.10
N VAL A 70 9.69 -33.98 5.44
CA VAL A 70 8.85 -34.91 6.22
C VAL A 70 7.35 -34.59 6.09
N GLY A 71 6.98 -33.33 5.77
CA GLY A 71 5.60 -32.91 5.53
C GLY A 71 5.11 -33.03 4.08
N SER A 72 5.92 -33.57 3.17
CA SER A 72 5.62 -33.55 1.73
C SER A 72 4.92 -34.83 1.24
N TRP A 73 3.94 -34.69 0.35
CA TRP A 73 3.30 -35.81 -0.37
C TRP A 73 4.28 -36.82 -1.02
N PRO A 74 5.37 -36.41 -1.71
CA PRO A 74 6.32 -37.36 -2.29
C PRO A 74 7.08 -38.19 -1.25
N PHE A 75 7.35 -37.66 -0.05
CA PHE A 75 8.02 -38.42 1.01
C PHE A 75 7.20 -39.65 1.43
N ILE A 76 5.88 -39.49 1.59
CA ILE A 76 4.96 -40.58 1.96
C ILE A 76 4.97 -41.68 0.87
N ILE A 77 4.99 -41.29 -0.40
CA ILE A 77 5.01 -42.23 -1.53
C ILE A 77 6.32 -43.03 -1.55
N ILE A 78 7.47 -42.36 -1.45
CA ILE A 78 8.78 -43.02 -1.45
C ILE A 78 8.89 -43.98 -0.25
N GLN A 79 8.51 -43.54 0.95
CA GLN A 79 8.53 -44.38 2.15
C GLN A 79 7.64 -45.62 1.98
N SER A 80 6.45 -45.46 1.41
CA SER A 80 5.53 -46.57 1.14
C SER A 80 6.10 -47.56 0.12
N LEU A 81 6.75 -47.07 -0.95
CA LEU A 81 7.42 -47.90 -1.95
C LEU A 81 8.60 -48.68 -1.37
N VAL A 82 9.39 -48.07 -0.48
CA VAL A 82 10.50 -48.74 0.20
C VAL A 82 9.98 -49.88 1.08
N LEU A 83 8.94 -49.63 1.88
CA LEU A 83 8.31 -50.67 2.70
C LEU A 83 7.72 -51.79 1.85
N LEU A 84 6.98 -51.45 0.79
CA LEU A 84 6.40 -52.43 -0.12
C LEU A 84 7.48 -53.27 -0.81
N SER A 85 8.55 -52.63 -1.28
CA SER A 85 9.70 -53.29 -1.90
C SER A 85 10.41 -54.23 -0.91
N TRP A 86 10.56 -53.82 0.35
CA TRP A 86 11.14 -54.66 1.40
C TRP A 86 10.30 -55.91 1.66
N ILE A 87 8.98 -55.76 1.74
CA ILE A 87 8.04 -56.88 1.91
C ILE A 87 8.12 -57.82 0.70
N ILE A 88 8.05 -57.29 -0.53
CA ILE A 88 8.11 -58.09 -1.77
C ILE A 88 9.43 -58.87 -1.85
N LEU A 89 10.57 -58.23 -1.60
CA LEU A 89 11.89 -58.87 -1.65
C LEU A 89 12.01 -60.02 -0.63
N ASN A 90 11.45 -59.86 0.58
CA ASN A 90 11.45 -60.90 1.61
C ASN A 90 10.48 -62.05 1.29
N VAL A 91 9.28 -61.75 0.78
CA VAL A 91 8.25 -62.76 0.46
C VAL A 91 8.61 -63.57 -0.79
N VAL A 92 9.19 -62.94 -1.82
CA VAL A 92 9.61 -63.62 -3.05
C VAL A 92 10.83 -64.54 -2.81
N GLY A 93 11.46 -64.46 -1.63
CA GLY A 93 12.55 -65.36 -1.23
C GLY A 93 13.83 -65.16 -2.04
N TRP A 94 13.97 -64.02 -2.73
CA TRP A 94 15.08 -63.70 -3.62
C TRP A 94 16.44 -63.70 -2.89
N ILE A 95 16.43 -63.44 -1.58
CA ILE A 95 17.57 -63.52 -0.67
C ILE A 95 17.09 -64.30 0.57
N LYS A 96 17.55 -65.56 0.73
CA LYS A 96 17.36 -66.45 1.92
C LYS A 96 16.64 -65.77 3.11
N ALA A 97 15.31 -65.74 3.10
CA ALA A 97 14.41 -65.26 4.16
C ALA A 97 15.11 -64.48 5.31
N TRP A 98 15.68 -63.31 5.00
CA TRP A 98 16.54 -62.59 5.95
C TRP A 98 15.74 -62.02 7.12
N ASP A 99 14.45 -61.71 6.89
CA ASP A 99 13.49 -61.31 7.91
C ASP A 99 12.21 -62.17 7.81
N PRO A 100 12.19 -63.38 8.41
CA PRO A 100 11.01 -64.24 8.42
C PRO A 100 9.83 -63.59 9.16
N TYR A 101 8.60 -63.95 8.78
CA TYR A 101 7.40 -63.51 9.48
C TYR A 101 7.53 -63.80 10.98
N PRO A 102 7.43 -62.81 11.90
CA PRO A 102 6.70 -61.54 11.82
C PRO A 102 7.53 -60.25 11.53
N PHE A 103 8.61 -60.32 10.74
CA PHE A 103 9.44 -59.16 10.31
C PHE A 103 10.02 -58.33 11.46
N ILE A 104 10.89 -58.94 12.28
CA ILE A 104 11.46 -58.29 13.48
C ILE A 104 12.37 -57.11 13.14
N LEU A 105 13.12 -57.19 12.03
CA LEU A 105 14.04 -56.13 11.64
C LEU A 105 13.29 -54.91 11.11
N LEU A 106 12.23 -55.14 10.31
CA LEU A 106 11.35 -54.06 9.85
C LEU A 106 10.66 -53.37 11.03
N ASN A 107 10.19 -54.14 12.01
CA ASN A 107 9.55 -53.59 13.21
C ASN A 107 10.53 -52.74 14.04
N LEU A 108 11.77 -53.22 14.21
CA LEU A 108 12.83 -52.47 14.89
C LEU A 108 13.15 -51.16 14.15
N ALA A 109 13.27 -51.22 12.82
CA ALA A 109 13.55 -50.06 11.99
C ALA A 109 12.43 -49.01 12.06
N LEU A 110 11.17 -49.43 11.98
CA LEU A 110 10.01 -48.54 12.11
C LEU A 110 9.92 -47.92 13.51
N SER A 111 10.20 -48.70 14.55
CA SER A 111 10.21 -48.19 15.94
C SER A 111 11.28 -47.12 16.13
N PHE A 112 12.49 -47.36 15.60
CA PHE A 112 13.56 -46.36 15.61
C PHE A 112 13.20 -45.13 14.78
N GLN A 113 12.63 -45.32 13.58
CA GLN A 113 12.18 -44.22 12.73
C GLN A 113 11.16 -43.32 13.44
N ALA A 114 10.17 -43.92 14.11
CA ALA A 114 9.16 -43.18 14.87
C ALA A 114 9.77 -42.41 16.05
N ALA A 115 10.74 -43.01 16.76
CA ALA A 115 11.42 -42.36 17.89
C ALA A 115 12.17 -41.08 17.47
N TYR A 116 12.76 -41.04 16.27
CA TYR A 116 13.43 -39.84 15.74
C TYR A 116 12.48 -38.87 15.05
N ALA A 117 11.35 -39.35 14.52
CA ALA A 117 10.36 -38.50 13.88
C ALA A 117 9.77 -37.46 14.86
N ALA A 118 9.42 -37.86 16.09
CA ALA A 118 8.77 -36.96 17.04
C ALA A 118 9.63 -35.73 17.42
N PRO A 119 10.92 -35.86 17.79
CA PRO A 119 11.81 -34.71 18.01
C PRO A 119 11.99 -33.83 16.77
N PHE A 120 12.07 -34.39 15.57
CA PHE A 120 12.19 -33.59 14.34
C PHE A 120 10.92 -32.77 14.07
N VAL A 121 9.75 -33.37 14.27
CA VAL A 121 8.47 -32.66 14.17
C VAL A 121 8.41 -31.55 15.23
N MET A 122 8.80 -31.85 16.48
CA MET A 122 8.79 -30.86 17.56
C MET A 122 9.78 -29.71 17.32
N MET A 123 10.98 -29.99 16.78
CA MET A 123 11.95 -28.96 16.41
C MET A 123 11.45 -28.09 15.26
N SER A 124 10.81 -28.70 14.25
CA SER A 124 10.17 -27.97 13.15
C SER A 124 9.07 -27.04 13.65
N GLN A 125 8.18 -27.55 14.50
CA GLN A 125 7.09 -26.78 15.10
C GLN A 125 7.61 -25.63 15.97
N ASN A 126 8.58 -25.88 16.84
CA ASN A 126 9.18 -24.84 17.67
C ASN A 126 9.85 -23.74 16.84
N ARG A 127 10.40 -24.08 15.67
CA ARG A 127 10.97 -23.10 14.75
C ARG A 127 9.91 -22.32 14.00
N GLN A 128 8.85 -22.98 13.52
CA GLN A 128 7.72 -22.31 12.88
C GLN A 128 7.08 -21.31 13.86
N ALA A 129 6.84 -21.72 15.11
CA ALA A 129 6.30 -20.83 16.15
C ALA A 129 7.19 -19.61 16.44
N GLN A 130 8.52 -19.76 16.34
CA GLN A 130 9.44 -18.62 16.48
C GLN A 130 9.32 -17.65 15.30
N LYS A 131 9.23 -18.14 14.06
CA LYS A 131 9.02 -17.31 12.87
C LYS A 131 7.66 -16.60 12.92
N ASP A 132 6.61 -17.33 13.31
CA ASP A 132 5.27 -16.78 13.48
C ASP A 132 5.25 -15.68 14.55
N ARG A 133 5.96 -15.87 15.66
CA ARG A 133 6.08 -14.84 16.72
C ARG A 133 6.79 -13.58 16.24
N LEU A 134 7.90 -13.71 15.50
CA LEU A 134 8.62 -12.56 14.95
C LEU A 134 7.78 -11.80 13.91
N THR A 135 7.06 -12.54 13.07
CA THR A 135 6.13 -11.95 12.09
C THR A 135 5.01 -11.20 12.80
N ALA A 136 4.38 -11.81 13.81
CA ALA A 136 3.32 -11.17 14.59
C ALA A 136 3.79 -9.91 15.35
N GLU A 137 5.02 -9.91 15.87
CA GLU A 137 5.61 -8.72 16.50
C GLU A 137 5.84 -7.59 15.48
N ASN A 138 6.30 -7.91 14.28
CA ASN A 138 6.47 -6.91 13.22
C ASN A 138 5.14 -6.36 12.71
N ASP A 139 4.14 -7.22 12.54
CA ASP A 139 2.79 -6.84 12.15
C ASP A 139 2.20 -5.88 13.20
N TYR A 140 2.33 -6.20 14.48
CA TYR A 140 1.91 -5.32 15.58
C TYR A 140 2.57 -3.93 15.53
N LEU A 141 3.89 -3.88 15.29
CA LEU A 141 4.61 -2.61 15.18
C LEU A 141 4.16 -1.80 13.96
N THR A 142 3.86 -2.47 12.85
CA THR A 142 3.36 -1.84 11.63
C THR A 142 1.96 -1.27 11.86
N ASP A 143 1.10 -2.00 12.55
CA ASP A 143 -0.25 -1.57 12.90
C ASP A 143 -0.22 -0.35 13.83
N CYS A 144 0.57 -0.38 14.90
CA CYS A 144 0.73 0.77 15.80
C CYS A 144 1.25 2.02 15.06
N LYS A 145 2.18 1.83 14.12
CA LYS A 145 2.67 2.93 13.28
C LYS A 145 1.57 3.45 12.35
N GLY A 146 0.78 2.56 11.78
CA GLY A 146 -0.39 2.92 10.98
C GLY A 146 -1.42 3.74 11.77
N GLU A 147 -1.68 3.37 13.02
CA GLU A 147 -2.57 4.12 13.92
C GLU A 147 -2.03 5.53 14.20
N GLU A 148 -0.73 5.69 14.41
CA GLU A 148 -0.10 7.00 14.63
C GLU A 148 -0.18 7.89 13.39
N GLU A 149 0.11 7.35 12.20
CA GLU A 149 -0.03 8.07 10.94
C GLU A 149 -1.49 8.47 10.68
N LEU A 150 -2.45 7.58 10.97
CA LEU A 150 -3.87 7.89 10.88
C LEU A 150 -4.27 9.02 11.84
N ARG A 151 -3.73 9.02 13.07
CA ARG A 151 -3.95 10.09 14.05
C ARG A 151 -3.46 11.43 13.53
N ASN A 152 -2.26 11.47 12.96
CA ASN A 152 -1.69 12.69 12.37
C ASN A 152 -2.56 13.21 11.21
N VAL A 153 -3.08 12.32 10.37
CA VAL A 153 -4.00 12.70 9.29
C VAL A 153 -5.31 13.25 9.85
N MET A 154 -5.89 12.62 10.88
CA MET A 154 -7.12 13.12 11.51
C MET A 154 -6.92 14.50 12.13
N GLU A 155 -5.79 14.73 12.83
CA GLU A 155 -5.46 16.05 13.39
C GLU A 155 -5.29 17.10 12.30
N HIS A 156 -4.66 16.75 11.18
CA HIS A 156 -4.54 17.65 10.05
C HIS A 156 -5.90 18.01 9.42
N LEU A 157 -6.81 17.04 9.30
CA LEU A 157 -8.16 17.27 8.78
C LEU A 157 -8.99 18.16 9.72
N ASP A 158 -8.92 17.92 11.03
CA ASP A 158 -9.58 18.77 12.03
C ASP A 158 -9.07 20.23 11.96
N HIS A 159 -7.75 20.39 11.79
CA HIS A 159 -7.18 21.71 11.56
C HIS A 159 -7.68 22.36 10.26
N GLN A 160 -7.79 21.60 9.15
CA GLN A 160 -8.36 22.11 7.91
C GLN A 160 -9.83 22.53 8.08
N ASP A 161 -10.64 21.74 8.78
CA ASP A 161 -12.04 22.05 9.06
C ASP A 161 -12.16 23.38 9.82
N HIS A 162 -11.31 23.60 10.83
CA HIS A 162 -11.23 24.87 11.54
C HIS A 162 -10.86 26.05 10.62
N MET A 163 -9.90 25.89 9.72
CA MET A 163 -9.51 26.93 8.76
C MET A 163 -10.64 27.23 7.76
N ILE A 164 -11.37 26.21 7.31
CA ILE A 164 -12.53 26.36 6.41
C ILE A 164 -13.63 27.18 7.11
N ILE A 165 -13.92 26.89 8.37
CA ILE A 165 -14.90 27.64 9.16
C ILE A 165 -14.48 29.11 9.29
N GLN A 166 -13.22 29.39 9.61
CA GLN A 166 -12.71 30.76 9.70
C GLN A 166 -12.79 31.51 8.36
N LEU A 167 -12.53 30.82 7.24
CA LEU A 167 -12.68 31.41 5.91
C LEU A 167 -14.15 31.73 5.59
N LEU A 168 -15.08 30.83 5.96
CA LEU A 168 -16.51 31.06 5.79
C LEU A 168 -16.97 32.29 6.59
N GLU A 169 -16.55 32.41 7.84
CA GLU A 169 -16.85 33.58 8.69
C GLU A 169 -16.26 34.87 8.11
N HIS A 170 -15.03 34.80 7.58
CA HIS A 170 -14.42 35.95 6.91
C HIS A 170 -15.19 36.37 5.66
N ILE A 171 -15.66 35.42 4.84
CA ILE A 171 -16.46 35.69 3.64
C ILE A 171 -17.79 36.34 4.01
N GLU A 172 -18.47 35.86 5.05
CA GLU A 172 -19.71 36.43 5.54
C GLU A 172 -19.51 37.88 6.01
N ALA A 173 -18.45 38.15 6.78
CA ALA A 173 -18.11 39.52 7.20
C ALA A 173 -17.74 40.44 6.03
N GLN A 174 -17.07 39.92 4.98
CA GLN A 174 -16.80 40.67 3.75
C GLN A 174 -18.10 40.96 2.99
N HIS A 175 -19.05 40.02 2.98
CA HIS A 175 -20.35 40.21 2.36
C HIS A 175 -21.12 41.36 3.02
N GLU A 176 -21.22 41.37 4.36
CA GLU A 176 -21.88 42.46 5.10
C GLU A 176 -21.22 43.82 4.84
N ARG A 177 -19.88 43.88 4.74
CA ARG A 177 -19.15 45.12 4.41
C ARG A 177 -19.48 45.62 3.01
N ILE A 178 -19.57 44.71 2.04
CA ILE A 178 -19.94 45.06 0.65
C ILE A 178 -21.37 45.59 0.64
N GLU A 179 -22.30 44.97 1.35
CA GLU A 179 -23.69 45.46 1.46
C GLU A 179 -23.75 46.84 2.11
N ALA A 180 -23.02 47.05 3.21
CA ALA A 180 -22.96 48.35 3.88
C ALA A 180 -22.37 49.45 2.98
N LEU A 181 -21.29 49.14 2.25
CA LEU A 181 -20.73 50.06 1.24
C LEU A 181 -21.73 50.36 0.13
N HIS A 182 -22.47 49.36 -0.34
CA HIS A 182 -23.50 49.54 -1.35
C HIS A 182 -24.61 50.48 -0.85
N GLN A 183 -25.09 50.30 0.38
CA GLN A 183 -26.08 51.18 1.00
C GLN A 183 -25.55 52.61 1.17
N LEU A 184 -24.30 52.78 1.59
CA LEU A 184 -23.65 54.09 1.71
C LEU A 184 -23.53 54.79 0.36
N ILE A 185 -23.20 54.06 -0.71
CA ILE A 185 -23.15 54.60 -2.08
C ILE A 185 -24.55 55.07 -2.50
N LEU A 186 -25.59 54.25 -2.30
CA LEU A 186 -26.96 54.63 -2.64
C LEU A 186 -27.42 55.88 -1.87
N GLN A 187 -27.13 55.95 -0.56
CA GLN A 187 -27.46 57.10 0.26
C GLN A 187 -26.69 58.37 -0.16
N ARG A 188 -25.40 58.24 -0.52
CA ARG A 188 -24.60 59.34 -1.05
C ARG A 188 -25.09 59.82 -2.40
N LEU A 189 -25.58 58.93 -3.26
CA LEU A 189 -26.17 59.28 -4.55
C LEU A 189 -27.52 60.00 -4.38
N GLU A 190 -28.33 59.61 -3.40
CA GLU A 190 -29.63 60.25 -3.10
C GLU A 190 -29.48 61.65 -2.48
N GLN A 191 -28.40 61.88 -1.72
CA GLN A 191 -28.08 63.17 -1.11
C GLN A 191 -27.19 64.08 -1.99
N ALA A 192 -26.78 63.62 -3.17
CA ALA A 192 -25.92 64.40 -4.05
C ALA A 192 -26.71 65.53 -4.75
N PRO A 193 -26.24 66.80 -4.73
CA PRO A 193 -26.84 67.85 -5.54
C PRO A 193 -26.73 67.48 -7.03
N ALA A 194 -27.75 67.82 -7.82
CA ALA A 194 -27.94 67.41 -9.22
C ALA A 194 -26.76 67.71 -10.18
N GLU A 195 -25.79 68.52 -9.75
CA GLU A 195 -24.57 68.85 -10.47
C GLU A 195 -23.51 67.72 -10.45
N VAL A 196 -23.38 67.00 -9.33
CA VAL A 196 -22.38 65.92 -9.15
C VAL A 196 -22.83 64.63 -9.85
N VAL A 197 -24.14 64.34 -9.83
CA VAL A 197 -24.75 63.20 -10.54
C VAL A 197 -24.54 63.33 -12.05
N LYS A 198 -24.59 64.56 -12.58
CA LYS A 198 -24.36 64.85 -13.99
C LYS A 198 -22.89 64.66 -14.38
N SER A 199 -21.95 65.07 -13.52
CA SER A 199 -20.51 64.83 -13.73
C SER A 199 -20.14 63.34 -13.69
N ALA A 200 -20.76 62.54 -12.81
CA ALA A 200 -20.51 61.09 -12.73
C ALA A 200 -21.10 60.30 -13.92
N LEU A 201 -22.29 60.67 -14.42
CA LEU A 201 -22.87 60.06 -15.64
C LEU A 201 -22.13 60.46 -16.94
N THR A 202 -21.26 61.48 -16.89
CA THR A 202 -20.51 61.95 -18.09
C THR A 202 -19.15 61.25 -18.23
N ILE A 203 -18.69 60.49 -17.22
CA ILE A 203 -17.47 59.66 -17.29
C ILE A 203 -17.84 58.23 -17.72
N ASP A 204 -18.61 58.07 -18.80
CA ASP A 204 -18.55 56.86 -19.65
C ASP A 204 -19.22 57.09 -21.03
N ALA A 205 -18.88 58.19 -21.70
CA ALA A 205 -18.91 58.19 -23.15
C ALA A 205 -17.47 57.88 -23.60
N PRO A 206 -17.16 56.67 -24.09
CA PRO A 206 -15.84 56.40 -24.60
C PRO A 206 -15.60 57.37 -25.75
N SER A 207 -14.62 58.25 -25.57
CA SER A 207 -14.19 59.18 -26.59
C SER A 207 -13.83 58.34 -27.81
N SER A 208 -14.62 58.49 -28.86
CA SER A 208 -14.32 58.01 -30.21
C SER A 208 -13.03 58.67 -30.68
N HIS A 209 -11.89 58.09 -30.28
CA HIS A 209 -10.54 58.40 -30.75
C HIS A 209 -9.81 57.07 -31.03
N LEU A 210 -10.45 56.20 -31.80
CA LEU A 210 -9.82 55.00 -32.38
C LEU A 210 -10.44 54.66 -33.74
N ALA A 211 -10.80 55.69 -34.51
CA ALA A 211 -11.30 55.58 -35.87
C ALA A 211 -10.77 56.75 -36.73
N ALA A 212 -9.45 56.96 -36.77
CA ALA A 212 -8.81 57.87 -37.74
C ALA A 212 -7.28 57.71 -37.82
N ASP A 213 -6.77 56.47 -37.89
CA ASP A 213 -5.39 56.21 -38.34
C ASP A 213 -5.41 54.89 -39.13
N GLN A 214 -6.20 54.83 -40.22
CA GLN A 214 -5.67 54.90 -41.59
C GLN A 214 -4.17 54.61 -41.74
N GLN A 215 -3.92 53.43 -42.30
CA GLN A 215 -2.99 53.24 -43.41
C GLN A 215 -1.53 53.64 -43.16
N GLN A 216 -0.75 52.66 -42.72
CA GLN A 216 0.47 52.26 -43.40
C GLN A 216 0.83 50.81 -43.09
#